data_AF-A0A1Y1UU27-F1
#
_entry.id   AF-A0A1Y1UU27-F1
#
_cell.length_a   1.000
_cell.length_b   1.000
_cell.length_c   1.000
_cell.angle_alpha   90.00
_cell.angle_beta   90.00
_cell.angle_gamma   90.00
#
_symmetry.space_group_name_H-M   'P 1'
#
loop_
_entity.id
_entity.type
_entity.pdbx_description
1 polymer ?
#
loop_
_entity_poly.entity_id
_entity_poly.type
_entity_poly.pdbx_seq_one_letter_code
_entity_poly.pdbx_strand_id
1 'polypeptide(L)'
;MKKDFNNNNNNNNNNNNNIDKVKILPENKHDEKIISEKDKDGSSPLLWAIENNNIDIVKIIIDYANHINTTLNVNENNIYRDYSLLKSIENNNIELTELLIIQKYYIKD
;
A
#
# COMPACT_ATOMS: atom_id res chain seq x y z
N MET A 1 -12.39 -26.08 -9.93
CA MET A 1 -11.72 -25.45 -11.09
C MET A 1 -10.87 -24.32 -10.56
N LYS A 2 -9.55 -24.45 -10.71
CA LYS A 2 -8.57 -23.43 -10.29
C LYS A 2 -8.73 -22.23 -11.22
N LYS A 3 -8.80 -21.01 -10.67
CA LYS A 3 -8.64 -19.79 -11.48
C LYS A 3 -7.16 -19.65 -11.73
N ASP A 4 -6.79 -19.75 -13.00
CA ASP A 4 -5.42 -19.62 -13.44
C ASP A 4 -4.91 -18.20 -13.17
N PHE A 5 -3.88 -18.11 -12.33
CA PHE A 5 -3.08 -16.91 -12.12
C PHE A 5 -2.26 -16.69 -13.39
N ASN A 6 -2.85 -16.07 -14.41
CA ASN A 6 -2.13 -15.76 -15.63
C ASN A 6 -1.24 -14.53 -15.42
N ASN A 7 -0.04 -14.83 -14.97
CA ASN A 7 1.22 -14.17 -15.25
C ASN A 7 1.24 -13.44 -16.61
N ASN A 8 1.19 -12.10 -16.60
CA ASN A 8 1.77 -11.27 -17.65
C ASN A 8 1.90 -9.81 -17.18
N ASN A 9 3.02 -9.52 -16.51
CA ASN A 9 3.84 -8.34 -16.74
C ASN A 9 5.14 -8.49 -15.93
N ASN A 10 6.00 -9.39 -16.41
CA ASN A 10 7.42 -9.35 -16.05
C ASN A 10 8.06 -8.20 -16.82
N ASN A 11 8.35 -7.10 -16.12
CA ASN A 11 9.57 -6.34 -16.38
C ASN A 11 10.08 -5.69 -15.09
N ASN A 12 11.17 -6.28 -14.61
CA ASN A 12 12.29 -5.68 -13.87
C ASN A 12 12.23 -5.65 -12.32
N ASN A 13 12.71 -6.76 -11.76
CA ASN A 13 13.80 -6.83 -10.77
C ASN A 13 13.81 -5.84 -9.58
N ASN A 14 13.61 -6.45 -8.40
CA ASN A 14 14.14 -6.11 -7.06
C ASN A 14 13.17 -5.57 -5.98
N ASN A 15 11.87 -5.91 -6.01
CA ASN A 15 10.91 -5.40 -5.01
C ASN A 15 10.55 -6.38 -3.86
N ASN A 16 11.30 -7.48 -3.66
CA ASN A 16 10.88 -8.53 -2.73
C ASN A 16 11.22 -8.32 -1.25
N ASN A 17 11.78 -7.18 -0.84
CA ASN A 17 12.21 -7.03 0.56
C ASN A 17 11.16 -6.39 1.48
N ASN A 18 10.15 -5.68 0.98
CA ASN A 18 9.13 -5.04 1.84
C ASN A 18 7.73 -5.67 1.69
N ILE A 19 7.38 -6.21 0.53
CA ILE A 19 6.05 -6.81 0.28
C ILE A 19 5.86 -8.12 1.05
N ASP A 20 6.88 -8.97 1.07
CA ASP A 20 6.87 -10.21 1.87
C ASP A 20 6.80 -9.88 3.38
N LYS A 21 7.36 -8.74 3.82
CA LYS A 21 7.21 -8.26 5.20
C LYS A 21 5.80 -7.81 5.53
N VAL A 22 5.07 -7.16 4.60
CA VAL A 22 3.67 -6.77 4.81
C VAL A 22 2.76 -8.01 4.86
N LYS A 23 3.02 -9.03 4.04
CA LYS A 23 2.30 -10.31 4.10
C LYS A 23 2.58 -11.13 5.36
N ILE A 24 3.73 -10.90 5.99
CA ILE A 24 4.18 -11.60 7.20
C ILE A 24 4.24 -10.59 8.37
N LEU A 25 3.36 -9.58 8.41
CA LEU A 25 3.28 -8.65 9.55
C LEU A 25 3.18 -9.48 10.84
N PRO A 26 4.19 -9.44 11.72
CA PRO A 26 4.18 -10.26 12.91
C PRO A 26 3.12 -9.71 13.86
N GLU A 27 2.26 -10.57 14.40
CA GLU A 27 1.25 -10.24 15.42
C GLU A 27 1.85 -9.59 16.69
N ASN A 28 3.19 -9.52 16.83
CA ASN A 28 3.87 -9.24 18.10
C ASN A 28 5.09 -8.31 18.02
N LYS A 29 5.26 -7.45 17.00
CA LYS A 29 6.28 -6.38 17.05
C LYS A 29 5.75 -5.06 16.51
N HIS A 30 5.68 -4.05 17.38
CA HIS A 30 5.41 -2.65 17.05
C HIS A 30 6.56 -2.05 16.23
N ASP A 31 6.73 -2.49 14.98
CA ASP A 31 7.72 -1.90 14.07
C ASP A 31 6.99 -1.07 13.00
N GLU A 32 6.87 0.24 13.26
CA GLU A 32 6.28 1.23 12.36
C GLU A 32 7.03 1.32 11.02
N LYS A 33 8.30 0.87 11.00
CA LYS A 33 9.12 0.89 9.80
C LYS A 33 8.52 0.02 8.69
N ILE A 34 7.78 -1.03 9.04
CA ILE A 34 7.24 -1.98 8.04
C ILE A 34 6.26 -1.29 7.07
N ILE A 35 5.49 -0.31 7.53
CA ILE A 35 4.49 0.40 6.71
C ILE A 35 4.98 1.75 6.17
N SER A 36 6.18 2.20 6.58
CA SER A 36 6.75 3.50 6.20
C SER A 36 8.06 3.42 5.43
N GLU A 37 8.75 2.27 5.44
CA GLU A 37 10.01 2.07 4.73
C GLU A 37 9.80 2.06 3.22
N LYS A 38 10.43 3.04 2.56
CA LYS A 38 10.36 3.24 1.13
C LYS A 38 11.35 2.35 0.39
N ASP A 39 10.99 1.95 -0.82
CA ASP A 39 11.91 1.28 -1.73
C ASP A 39 12.90 2.28 -2.38
N LYS A 40 13.70 1.78 -3.33
CA LYS A 40 14.68 2.57 -4.09
C LYS A 40 14.07 3.73 -4.88
N ASP A 41 12.78 3.63 -5.22
CA ASP A 41 12.06 4.61 -6.01
C ASP A 41 11.27 5.58 -5.10
N GLY A 42 11.38 5.41 -3.79
CA GLY A 42 10.66 6.23 -2.81
C GLY A 42 9.20 5.79 -2.62
N SER A 43 8.79 4.64 -3.16
CA SER A 43 7.45 4.09 -2.97
C SER A 43 7.34 3.45 -1.59
N SER A 44 6.36 3.89 -0.81
CA SER A 44 5.99 3.20 0.43
C SER A 44 5.25 1.89 0.12
N PRO A 45 5.10 1.00 1.11
CA PRO A 45 4.29 -0.21 0.94
C PRO A 45 2.84 0.10 0.57
N LEU A 46 2.29 1.21 1.09
CA LEU A 46 0.93 1.67 0.75
C LEU A 46 0.85 2.09 -0.72
N LEU A 47 1.76 2.95 -1.18
CA LEU A 47 1.77 3.41 -2.57
C LEU A 47 1.95 2.23 -3.54
N TRP A 48 2.86 1.31 -3.24
CA TRP A 48 3.05 0.11 -4.04
C TRP A 48 1.78 -0.74 -4.14
N ALA A 49 1.07 -0.95 -3.02
CA ALA A 49 -0.16 -1.74 -3.01
C ALA A 49 -1.25 -1.08 -3.87
N ILE A 50 -1.32 0.26 -3.86
CA ILE A 50 -2.24 1.06 -4.66
C ILE A 50 -1.89 1.00 -6.15
N GLU A 51 -0.60 1.16 -6.52
CA GLU A 51 -0.12 1.02 -7.89
C GLU A 51 -0.50 -0.34 -8.48
N ASN A 52 -0.44 -1.39 -7.66
CA ASN A 52 -0.81 -2.75 -8.04
C ASN A 52 -2.31 -3.05 -7.89
N ASN A 53 -3.12 -2.04 -7.58
CA ASN A 53 -4.57 -2.15 -7.36
C ASN A 53 -4.97 -3.25 -6.35
N ASN A 54 -4.10 -3.51 -5.36
CA ASN A 54 -4.24 -4.62 -4.43
C ASN A 54 -4.92 -4.15 -3.14
N ILE A 55 -6.25 -4.10 -3.17
CA ILE A 55 -7.06 -3.59 -2.06
C ILE A 55 -6.92 -4.40 -0.76
N ASP A 56 -6.71 -5.71 -0.85
CA ASP A 56 -6.55 -6.57 0.32
C ASP A 56 -5.29 -6.19 1.12
N ILE A 57 -4.18 -5.92 0.41
CA ILE A 57 -2.95 -5.43 1.05
C ILE A 57 -3.15 -4.02 1.61
N VAL A 58 -3.88 -3.14 0.91
CA VAL A 58 -4.16 -1.79 1.43
C VAL A 58 -4.94 -1.85 2.74
N LYS A 59 -5.94 -2.73 2.84
CA LYS A 59 -6.71 -2.95 4.08
C LYS A 59 -5.81 -3.46 5.22
N ILE A 60 -4.95 -4.44 4.95
CA ILE A 60 -3.98 -4.96 5.94
C ILE A 60 -3.06 -3.84 6.47
N ILE A 61 -2.54 -2.98 5.58
CA ILE A 61 -1.65 -1.87 5.98
C ILE A 61 -2.39 -0.87 6.87
N ILE A 62 -3.64 -0.52 6.51
CA ILE A 62 -4.50 0.36 7.31
C ILE A 62 -4.78 -0.24 8.69
N ASP A 63 -5.18 -1.50 8.74
CA ASP A 63 -5.51 -2.18 10.00
C ASP A 63 -4.29 -2.26 10.92
N TYR A 64 -3.12 -2.54 10.36
CA TYR A 64 -1.87 -2.55 11.12
C TYR A 64 -1.48 -1.17 11.62
N ALA A 65 -1.58 -0.13 10.79
CA ALA A 65 -1.33 1.26 11.21
C ALA A 65 -2.25 1.67 12.37
N ASN A 66 -3.53 1.30 12.31
CA ASN A 66 -4.48 1.51 13.40
C ASN A 66 -4.09 0.73 14.67
N HIS A 67 -3.66 -0.52 14.52
CA HIS A 67 -3.26 -1.38 15.64
C HIS A 67 -2.07 -0.83 16.43
N ILE A 68 -1.09 -0.23 15.74
CA ILE A 68 0.09 0.38 16.36
C ILE A 68 -0.08 1.89 16.62
N ASN A 69 -1.26 2.45 16.34
CA ASN A 69 -1.60 3.85 16.54
C ASN A 69 -0.68 4.84 15.76
N THR A 70 -0.37 4.50 14.50
CA THR A 70 0.42 5.33 13.57
C THR A 70 -0.47 5.89 12.45
N THR A 71 -0.19 7.12 12.02
CA THR A 71 -0.87 7.75 10.88
C THR A 71 -0.20 7.38 9.55
N LEU A 72 -0.99 6.94 8.57
CA LEU A 72 -0.53 6.75 7.19
C LEU A 72 -0.53 8.07 6.42
N ASN A 73 0.57 8.39 5.74
CA ASN A 73 0.62 9.54 4.86
C ASN A 73 0.06 9.21 3.47
N VAL A 74 -1.26 9.33 3.31
CA VAL A 74 -1.94 9.07 2.02
C VAL A 74 -1.61 10.08 0.91
N ASN A 75 -0.98 11.20 1.23
CA ASN A 75 -0.62 12.25 0.26
C ASN A 75 0.82 12.10 -0.27
N GLU A 76 1.54 11.06 0.15
CA GLU A 76 2.90 10.84 -0.32
C GLU A 76 2.96 10.48 -1.81
N ASN A 77 4.15 10.63 -2.38
CA ASN A 77 4.48 10.19 -3.72
C ASN A 77 5.91 9.63 -3.76
N ASN A 78 6.19 8.90 -4.84
CA ASN A 78 7.52 8.40 -5.18
C ASN A 78 8.29 9.43 -6.05
N ILE A 79 9.51 9.08 -6.48
CA ILE A 79 10.34 9.95 -7.36
C ILE A 79 9.69 10.23 -8.73
N TYR A 80 8.72 9.41 -9.14
CA TYR A 80 7.95 9.55 -10.37
C TYR A 80 6.70 10.42 -10.21
N ARG A 81 6.44 10.93 -9.00
CA ARG A 81 5.24 11.71 -8.65
C ARG A 81 3.95 10.89 -8.77
N ASP A 82 4.03 9.58 -8.55
CA ASP A 82 2.84 8.76 -8.43
C ASP A 82 2.18 9.03 -7.07
N TYR A 83 1.00 9.64 -7.11
CA TYR A 83 0.19 9.90 -5.93
C TYR A 83 -0.81 8.77 -5.72
N SER A 84 -0.93 8.30 -4.48
CA SER A 84 -1.89 7.27 -4.06
C SER A 84 -3.31 7.49 -4.62
N LEU A 85 -3.86 8.70 -4.45
CA LEU A 85 -5.21 9.02 -4.94
C LEU A 85 -5.29 9.08 -6.48
N LEU A 86 -4.24 9.55 -7.15
CA LEU A 86 -4.23 9.57 -8.62
C LEU A 86 -4.20 8.14 -9.17
N LYS A 87 -3.38 7.27 -8.57
CA LYS A 87 -3.28 5.86 -8.98
C LYS A 87 -4.57 5.09 -8.76
N SER A 88 -5.30 5.32 -7.65
CA SER A 88 -6.59 4.65 -7.45
C SER A 88 -7.63 5.04 -8.51
N ILE A 89 -7.59 6.30 -8.98
CA ILE A 89 -8.44 6.80 -10.06
C ILE A 89 -8.00 6.22 -11.41
N GLU A 90 -6.70 6.20 -11.73
CA GLU A 90 -6.16 5.60 -12.96
C GLU A 90 -6.51 4.11 -13.06
N ASN A 91 -6.52 3.40 -11.93
CA ASN A 91 -6.94 2.00 -11.83
C ASN A 91 -8.47 1.80 -11.93
N ASN A 92 -9.25 2.88 -11.99
CA ASN A 92 -10.71 2.88 -11.98
C ASN A 92 -11.29 2.04 -10.82
N ASN A 93 -10.61 2.06 -9.66
CA ASN A 93 -11.03 1.33 -8.47
C ASN A 93 -11.72 2.30 -7.50
N ILE A 94 -13.04 2.31 -7.57
CA ILE A 94 -13.90 3.17 -6.74
C ILE A 94 -13.73 2.84 -5.26
N GLU A 95 -13.73 1.55 -4.89
CA GLU A 95 -13.59 1.13 -3.49
C GLU A 95 -12.24 1.57 -2.90
N LEU A 96 -11.15 1.42 -3.66
CA LEU A 96 -9.83 1.89 -3.24
C LEU A 96 -9.79 3.42 -3.11
N THR A 97 -10.43 4.13 -4.04
CA THR A 97 -10.52 5.60 -4.00
C THR A 97 -11.30 6.07 -2.77
N GLU A 98 -12.44 5.45 -2.46
CA GLU A 98 -13.23 5.73 -1.26
C GLU A 98 -12.43 5.47 0.02
N LEU A 99 -11.71 4.35 0.08
CA LEU A 99 -10.88 3.98 1.23
C LEU A 99 -9.80 5.03 1.52
N LEU A 100 -9.11 5.53 0.49
CA LEU A 100 -8.08 6.56 0.61
C LEU A 100 -8.66 7.93 1.01
N ILE A 101 -9.84 8.27 0.49
CA ILE A 101 -10.56 9.49 0.88
C ILE A 101 -10.94 9.43 2.35
N ILE A 102 -11.51 8.31 2.84
CA ILE A 102 -11.92 8.15 4.25
C ILE A 102 -10.72 8.31 5.19
N GLN A 103 -9.57 7.71 4.86
CA GLN A 103 -8.36 7.84 5.68
C GLN A 103 -7.85 9.28 5.81
N LYS A 104 -8.05 10.10 4.78
CA LYS A 104 -7.71 11.54 4.82
C LYS A 104 -8.55 12.33 5.83
N TYR A 105 -9.80 11.94 6.06
CA TYR A 105 -10.73 12.65 6.94
C TYR A 105 -10.79 12.09 8.38
N TYR A 106 -10.12 10.97 8.65
CA TYR A 106 -10.01 10.39 9.98
C TYR A 106 -8.85 10.94 10.83
N ILE A 107 -8.00 11.81 10.26
CA ILE A 107 -7.08 12.65 11.03
C ILE A 107 -7.92 13.76 11.68
N LYS A 108 -8.60 13.42 12.78
CA LYS A 108 -9.28 14.37 13.67
C LYS A 108 -8.28 14.83 14.74
N ASP A 109 -8.21 16.16 14.89
CA ASP A 109 -7.61 17.00 15.93
C ASP A 109 -6.92 16.32 17.12
#